data_AF-A0A9E0TNP4-F1
#
_entry.id   AF-A0A9E0TNP4-F1
#
_cell.length_a   1.000
_cell.length_b   1.000
_cell.length_c   1.000
_cell.angle_alpha   90.00
_cell.angle_beta   90.00
_cell.angle_gamma   90.00
#
_symmetry.space_group_name_H-M   'P 1'
#
loop_
_entity.id
_entity.type
_entity.pdbx_description
1 polymer ?
#
loop_
_entity_poly.entity_id
_entity_poly.type
_entity_poly.pdbx_seq_one_letter_code
_entity_poly.pdbx_strand_id
1 'polypeptide(L)'
;MKFRRWLSLACLGAALSPALRLAATEPPLTAAWQALSDGFYEDAMQQFAAAGDSREARLGLAMAQCSRAPTTASSLDEARAQFERLAPGDDETGHAARYFLGRLQQLHPISPDATAAARIYEQLVATRADDRWCRLALVKLAVLRLTGSASPESIAAVEPLLARTADPVTQRDLHLVISEVRLHRGLVDATTLSHLQAALDEPTLPADLRADLLIQTARVALQLGDPATARARYERFIREFPKDRRLYTIQQALAHLGEPFPP
;
A
#
# COMPACT_ATOMS: atom_id res chain seq x y z
N MET A 1 69.14 49.17 -44.15
CA MET A 1 69.30 48.57 -42.79
C MET A 1 68.48 49.41 -41.81
N LYS A 2 67.79 48.80 -40.82
CA LYS A 2 67.03 49.43 -39.70
C LYS A 2 65.70 50.19 -39.98
N PHE A 3 64.60 49.57 -39.50
CA PHE A 3 63.47 50.12 -38.69
C PHE A 3 62.39 51.12 -39.21
N ARG A 4 61.14 50.85 -38.74
CA ARG A 4 59.90 51.71 -38.62
C ARG A 4 59.25 52.13 -39.97
N ARG A 5 57.92 52.09 -40.23
CA ARG A 5 56.61 51.92 -39.51
C ARG A 5 55.64 51.04 -40.42
N TRP A 6 54.34 50.74 -40.22
CA TRP A 6 53.28 50.98 -39.20
C TRP A 6 52.09 49.95 -39.28
N LEU A 7 51.04 50.18 -38.45
CA LEU A 7 49.61 49.76 -38.48
C LEU A 7 49.12 48.32 -38.85
N SER A 8 48.48 47.69 -37.85
CA SER A 8 47.09 47.19 -37.79
C SER A 8 46.40 46.43 -38.94
N LEU A 9 45.95 45.17 -38.69
CA LEU A 9 44.58 44.88 -38.22
C LEU A 9 44.47 43.44 -37.63
N ALA A 10 43.26 42.92 -37.36
CA ALA A 10 43.01 41.71 -36.54
C ALA A 10 42.29 40.55 -37.26
N CYS A 11 42.50 39.32 -36.74
CA CYS A 11 41.59 38.15 -36.65
C CYS A 11 42.41 37.03 -35.94
N LEU A 12 42.03 36.41 -34.82
CA LEU A 12 40.76 35.83 -34.37
C LEU A 12 40.39 34.55 -35.17
N GLY A 13 40.79 33.40 -34.64
CA GLY A 13 40.43 32.06 -35.12
C GLY A 13 40.32 31.13 -33.90
N ALA A 14 39.12 30.66 -33.58
CA ALA A 14 38.83 29.93 -32.34
C ALA A 14 39.13 28.42 -32.47
N ALA A 15 39.65 27.83 -31.40
CA ALA A 15 39.85 26.38 -31.32
C ALA A 15 38.52 25.66 -31.04
N LEU A 16 38.17 24.68 -31.87
CA LEU A 16 37.03 23.79 -31.68
C LEU A 16 37.38 22.69 -30.67
N SER A 17 37.09 22.93 -29.39
CA SER A 17 37.10 21.87 -28.38
C SER A 17 35.87 20.95 -28.55
N PRO A 18 36.04 19.63 -28.70
CA PRO A 18 34.91 18.71 -28.70
C PRO A 18 34.33 18.63 -27.27
N ALA A 19 33.11 19.17 -27.09
CA ALA A 19 32.40 19.04 -25.83
C ALA A 19 31.99 17.58 -25.61
N LEU A 20 32.73 16.84 -24.77
CA LEU A 20 32.24 15.57 -24.25
C LEU A 20 30.95 15.84 -23.46
N ARG A 21 29.82 15.43 -24.04
CA ARG A 21 28.63 15.13 -23.23
C ARG A 21 28.95 13.92 -22.37
N LEU A 22 29.45 14.16 -21.16
CA LEU A 22 29.26 13.22 -20.07
C LEU A 22 27.77 12.93 -20.00
N ALA A 23 27.39 11.66 -20.17
CA ALA A 23 26.06 11.21 -19.82
C ALA A 23 25.95 11.41 -18.30
N ALA A 24 25.13 12.35 -17.87
CA ALA A 24 24.81 12.51 -16.46
C ALA A 24 24.06 11.25 -16.03
N THR A 25 24.74 10.37 -15.28
CA THR A 25 24.06 9.31 -14.53
C THR A 25 23.11 9.98 -13.55
N GLU A 26 21.80 9.82 -13.76
CA GLU A 26 20.78 10.32 -12.84
C GLU A 26 21.11 9.81 -11.43
N PRO A 27 21.09 10.67 -10.39
CA PRO A 27 21.43 10.25 -9.04
C PRO A 27 20.41 9.21 -8.54
N PRO A 28 20.85 8.16 -7.84
CA PRO A 28 19.96 7.05 -7.50
C PRO A 28 18.83 7.51 -6.57
N LEU A 29 17.59 7.38 -7.05
CA LEU A 29 16.36 7.80 -6.36
C LEU A 29 16.13 7.08 -5.02
N THR A 30 16.89 6.02 -4.72
CA THR A 30 16.89 5.27 -3.46
C THR A 30 16.89 6.16 -2.22
N ALA A 31 17.69 7.24 -2.20
CA ALA A 31 17.75 8.15 -1.04
C ALA A 31 16.48 8.99 -0.88
N ALA A 32 15.89 9.45 -1.99
CA ALA A 32 14.63 10.18 -1.99
C ALA A 32 13.45 9.28 -1.56
N TRP A 33 13.42 8.03 -2.04
CA TRP A 33 12.44 7.02 -1.61
C TRP A 33 12.58 6.64 -0.14
N GLN A 34 13.82 6.52 0.38
CA GLN A 34 14.06 6.28 1.80
C GLN A 34 13.56 7.45 2.66
N ALA A 35 13.93 8.69 2.32
CA ALA A 35 13.44 9.88 3.01
C ALA A 35 11.90 9.98 3.00
N LEU A 36 11.25 9.62 1.90
CA LEU A 36 9.79 9.56 1.80
C LEU A 36 9.19 8.45 2.69
N SER A 37 9.83 7.28 2.76
CA SER A 37 9.40 6.16 3.62
C SER A 37 9.56 6.47 5.11
N ASP A 38 10.56 7.26 5.49
CA ASP A 38 10.83 7.68 6.87
C ASP A 38 10.01 8.93 7.29
N GLY A 39 9.25 9.52 6.36
CA GLY A 39 8.40 10.69 6.61
C GLY A 39 9.10 12.05 6.50
N PHE A 40 10.35 12.10 6.03
CA PHE A 40 11.11 13.33 5.77
C PHE A 40 10.70 13.96 4.43
N TYR A 41 9.43 14.39 4.34
CA TYR A 41 8.81 14.80 3.07
C TYR A 41 9.53 15.97 2.36
N GLU A 42 10.04 16.97 3.10
CA GLU A 42 10.78 18.09 2.51
C GLU A 42 12.11 17.64 1.88
N ASP A 43 12.84 16.77 2.57
CA ASP A 43 14.12 16.23 2.09
C ASP A 43 13.91 15.29 0.91
N ALA A 44 12.82 14.51 0.91
CA ALA A 44 12.39 13.72 -0.22
C ALA A 44 12.04 14.59 -1.44
N MET A 45 11.23 15.65 -1.25
CA MET A 45 10.88 16.59 -2.33
C MET A 45 12.12 17.25 -2.94
N GLN A 46 13.08 17.68 -2.11
CA GLN A 46 14.35 18.24 -2.58
C GLN A 46 15.17 17.23 -3.39
N GLN A 47 15.28 15.99 -2.92
CA GLN A 47 16.04 14.95 -3.61
C GLN A 47 15.38 14.50 -4.92
N PHE A 48 14.05 14.35 -4.96
CA PHE A 48 13.32 14.08 -6.21
C PHE A 48 13.48 15.22 -7.23
N ALA A 49 13.38 16.48 -6.80
CA ALA A 49 13.58 17.63 -7.67
C ALA A 49 15.04 17.74 -8.19
N ALA A 50 16.02 17.41 -7.35
CA ALA A 50 17.44 17.40 -7.73
C ALA A 50 17.82 16.24 -8.68
N ALA A 51 17.05 15.15 -8.70
CA ALA A 51 17.30 14.00 -9.56
C ALA A 51 16.91 14.20 -11.03
N GLY A 52 16.08 15.21 -11.34
CA GLY A 52 15.69 15.58 -12.69
C GLY A 52 14.26 15.20 -13.07
N ASP A 53 13.93 15.34 -14.34
CA ASP A 53 12.53 15.35 -14.84
C ASP A 53 12.01 13.93 -15.21
N SER A 54 12.52 12.87 -14.58
CA SER A 54 12.15 11.48 -14.91
C SER A 54 10.72 11.14 -14.46
N ARG A 55 10.10 10.11 -15.04
CA ARG A 55 8.73 9.67 -14.67
C ARG A 55 8.65 9.28 -13.19
N GLU A 56 9.67 8.58 -12.70
CA GLU A 56 9.78 8.13 -11.31
C GLU A 56 10.03 9.29 -10.34
N ALA A 57 10.91 10.25 -10.69
CA ALA A 57 11.15 11.43 -9.87
C ALA A 57 9.89 12.28 -9.69
N ARG A 58 9.10 12.48 -10.76
CA ARG A 58 7.78 13.15 -10.68
C ARG A 58 6.78 12.38 -9.82
N LEU A 59 6.78 11.05 -9.86
CA LEU A 59 5.90 10.23 -9.01
C LEU A 59 6.24 10.44 -7.52
N GLY A 60 7.53 10.33 -7.17
CA GLY A 60 8.01 10.53 -5.81
C GLY A 60 7.76 11.95 -5.29
N LEU A 61 7.96 12.96 -6.13
CA LEU A 61 7.67 14.37 -5.83
C LEU A 61 6.17 14.58 -5.53
N ALA A 62 5.27 14.05 -6.37
CA ALA A 62 3.82 14.15 -6.17
C ALA A 62 3.34 13.40 -4.91
N MET A 63 3.92 12.22 -4.63
CA MET A 63 3.65 11.47 -3.39
C MET A 63 4.08 12.27 -2.16
N ALA A 64 5.32 12.77 -2.13
CA ALA A 64 5.81 13.59 -1.02
C ALA A 64 4.98 14.88 -0.84
N GLN A 65 4.58 15.54 -1.93
CA GLN A 65 3.75 16.74 -1.91
C GLN A 65 2.37 16.51 -1.30
N CYS A 66 1.71 15.38 -1.56
CA CYS A 66 0.39 15.08 -0.98
C CYS A 66 0.47 14.58 0.48
N SER A 67 1.61 14.01 0.90
CA SER A 67 1.84 13.53 2.27
C SER A 67 2.35 14.60 3.24
N ARG A 68 2.95 15.69 2.73
CA ARG A 68 3.51 16.77 3.54
C ARG A 68 2.41 17.59 4.26
N ALA A 69 2.67 17.93 5.51
CA ALA A 69 1.85 18.85 6.29
C ALA A 69 2.40 20.31 6.21
N PRO A 70 1.53 21.35 6.21
CA PRO A 70 0.08 21.28 6.16
C PRO A 70 -0.42 20.91 4.76
N THR A 71 -1.34 19.95 4.69
CA THR A 71 -1.97 19.56 3.43
C THR A 71 -3.01 20.61 3.03
N THR A 72 -2.93 21.13 1.80
CA THR A 72 -3.79 22.21 1.29
C THR A 72 -4.51 21.79 0.00
N ALA A 73 -5.58 22.51 -0.38
CA ALA A 73 -6.25 22.29 -1.67
C ALA A 73 -5.26 22.42 -2.85
N SER A 74 -4.48 23.51 -2.91
CA SER A 74 -3.48 23.72 -3.98
C SER A 74 -2.48 22.56 -4.06
N SER A 75 -1.89 22.15 -2.94
CA SER A 75 -0.90 21.06 -2.94
C SER A 75 -1.49 19.70 -3.32
N LEU A 76 -2.80 19.49 -3.12
CA LEU A 76 -3.51 18.29 -3.56
C LEU A 76 -3.87 18.33 -5.05
N ASP A 77 -4.28 19.50 -5.57
CA ASP A 77 -4.58 19.68 -6.99
C ASP A 77 -3.32 19.68 -7.86
N GLU A 78 -2.20 20.20 -7.35
CA GLU A 78 -0.87 20.10 -7.95
C GLU A 78 -0.37 18.64 -8.01
N ALA A 79 -0.53 17.87 -6.92
CA ALA A 79 -0.19 16.45 -6.89
C ALA A 79 -1.11 15.64 -7.82
N ARG A 80 -2.43 15.91 -7.81
CA ARG A 80 -3.42 15.34 -8.75
C ARG A 80 -2.99 15.56 -10.20
N ALA A 81 -2.68 16.79 -10.57
CA ALA A 81 -2.25 17.14 -11.94
C ALA A 81 -0.91 16.50 -12.33
N GLN A 82 -0.04 16.14 -11.37
CA GLN A 82 1.15 15.33 -11.64
C GLN A 82 0.79 13.85 -11.88
N PHE A 83 -0.03 13.24 -11.02
CA PHE A 83 -0.49 11.87 -11.23
C PHE A 83 -1.28 11.70 -12.53
N GLU A 84 -2.16 12.65 -12.89
CA GLU A 84 -2.93 12.62 -14.14
C GLU A 84 -2.04 12.63 -15.41
N ARG A 85 -0.85 13.25 -15.36
CA ARG A 85 0.13 13.20 -16.46
C ARG A 85 0.92 11.89 -16.53
N LEU A 86 1.09 11.21 -15.40
CA LEU A 86 1.82 9.93 -15.30
C LEU A 86 0.92 8.73 -15.61
N ALA A 87 -0.35 8.81 -15.23
CA ALA A 87 -1.38 7.77 -15.32
C ALA A 87 -1.65 7.17 -16.73
N PRO A 88 -1.38 7.82 -17.88
CA PRO A 88 -1.53 7.18 -19.18
C PRO A 88 -0.53 6.05 -19.47
N GLY A 89 0.52 5.89 -18.66
CA GLY A 89 1.50 4.80 -18.83
C GLY A 89 0.95 3.43 -18.46
N ASP A 90 1.39 2.39 -19.16
CA ASP A 90 1.17 0.97 -18.83
C ASP A 90 2.35 0.40 -18.00
N ASP A 91 3.21 1.29 -17.49
CA ASP A 91 4.33 1.00 -16.61
C ASP A 91 3.92 1.07 -15.13
N GLU A 92 4.80 0.57 -14.26
CA GLU A 92 4.56 0.59 -12.80
C GLU A 92 4.29 2.03 -12.29
N THR A 93 4.96 3.04 -12.88
CA THR A 93 4.72 4.46 -12.57
C THR A 93 3.30 4.91 -12.93
N GLY A 94 2.76 4.48 -14.08
CA GLY A 94 1.38 4.75 -14.48
C GLY A 94 0.37 4.03 -13.58
N HIS A 95 0.66 2.80 -13.14
CA HIS A 95 -0.19 2.08 -12.19
C HIS A 95 -0.14 2.71 -10.78
N ALA A 96 1.03 3.15 -10.32
CA ALA A 96 1.18 3.93 -9.09
C ALA A 96 0.36 5.23 -9.15
N ALA A 97 0.48 5.99 -10.24
CA ALA A 97 -0.25 7.24 -10.42
C ALA A 97 -1.78 7.04 -10.41
N ARG A 98 -2.30 6.00 -11.10
CA ARG A 98 -3.72 5.62 -11.01
C ARG A 98 -4.13 5.24 -9.58
N TYR A 99 -3.30 4.48 -8.85
CA TYR A 99 -3.55 4.14 -7.44
C TYR A 99 -3.61 5.39 -6.55
N PHE A 100 -2.68 6.34 -6.70
CA PHE A 100 -2.68 7.57 -5.93
C PHE A 100 -3.81 8.53 -6.28
N LEU A 101 -4.31 8.56 -7.53
CA LEU A 101 -5.57 9.26 -7.85
C LEU A 101 -6.77 8.64 -7.10
N GLY A 102 -6.82 7.31 -6.99
CA GLY A 102 -7.79 6.62 -6.14
C GLY A 102 -7.68 6.99 -4.65
N ARG A 103 -6.44 7.13 -4.14
CA ARG A 103 -6.18 7.55 -2.74
C ARG A 103 -6.54 9.01 -2.49
N LEU A 104 -6.22 9.91 -3.43
CA LEU A 104 -6.61 11.32 -3.37
C LEU A 104 -8.13 11.45 -3.31
N GLN A 105 -8.85 10.73 -4.17
CA GLN A 105 -10.33 10.71 -4.17
C GLN A 105 -10.92 10.09 -2.89
N GLN A 106 -10.24 9.11 -2.30
CA GLN A 106 -10.71 8.39 -1.10
C GLN A 106 -10.56 9.20 0.20
N LEU A 107 -9.49 9.99 0.36
CA LEU A 107 -9.09 10.52 1.67
C LEU A 107 -9.25 12.03 1.87
N HIS A 108 -9.14 12.83 0.81
CA HIS A 108 -8.96 14.28 0.94
C HIS A 108 -10.20 15.16 0.68
N PRO A 109 -11.25 14.73 -0.06
CA PRO A 109 -12.48 15.50 -0.15
C PRO A 109 -13.17 15.65 1.21
N ILE A 110 -13.74 16.84 1.48
CA ILE A 110 -14.53 17.14 2.70
C ILE A 110 -15.72 16.17 2.82
N SER A 111 -16.24 15.68 1.70
CA SER A 111 -17.18 14.56 1.62
C SER A 111 -16.59 13.48 0.70
N PRO A 112 -16.02 12.39 1.23
CA PRO A 112 -15.39 11.33 0.43
C PRO A 112 -16.39 10.55 -0.44
N ASP A 113 -16.19 10.55 -1.77
CA ASP A 113 -16.93 9.68 -2.69
C ASP A 113 -16.22 8.33 -2.86
N ALA A 114 -16.65 7.36 -2.05
CA ALA A 114 -16.22 5.97 -2.12
C ALA A 114 -16.49 5.32 -3.49
N THR A 115 -17.51 5.75 -4.22
CA THR A 115 -17.90 5.20 -5.54
C THR A 115 -17.02 5.76 -6.66
N ALA A 116 -16.62 7.03 -6.61
CA ALA A 116 -15.59 7.56 -7.49
C ALA A 116 -14.23 6.89 -7.23
N ALA A 117 -13.83 6.75 -5.96
CA ALA A 117 -12.58 6.08 -5.63
C ALA A 117 -12.58 4.60 -6.06
N ALA A 118 -13.68 3.87 -5.85
CA ALA A 118 -13.83 2.48 -6.28
C ALA A 118 -13.66 2.32 -7.81
N ARG A 119 -14.31 3.18 -8.61
CA ARG A 119 -14.19 3.16 -10.08
C ARG A 119 -12.76 3.33 -10.58
N ILE A 120 -11.93 4.13 -9.90
CA ILE A 120 -10.51 4.31 -10.24
C ILE A 120 -9.73 3.01 -9.99
N TYR A 121 -9.95 2.36 -8.84
CA TYR A 121 -9.33 1.06 -8.57
C TYR A 121 -9.86 -0.05 -9.47
N GLU A 122 -11.14 -0.03 -9.88
CA GLU A 122 -11.70 -0.98 -10.85
C GLU A 122 -11.03 -0.88 -12.21
N GLN A 123 -10.77 0.33 -12.70
CA GLN A 123 -10.02 0.56 -13.95
C GLN A 123 -8.58 0.06 -13.85
N LEU A 124 -7.90 0.29 -12.72
CA LEU A 124 -6.56 -0.22 -12.47
C LEU A 124 -6.52 -1.76 -12.36
N VAL A 125 -7.46 -2.36 -11.62
CA VAL A 125 -7.61 -3.82 -11.50
C VAL A 125 -8.00 -4.47 -12.84
N ALA A 126 -8.60 -3.72 -13.78
CA ALA A 126 -8.97 -4.22 -15.09
C ALA A 126 -7.77 -4.44 -16.04
N THR A 127 -6.62 -3.79 -15.83
CA THR A 127 -5.42 -3.97 -16.67
C THR A 127 -4.87 -5.40 -16.60
N ARG A 128 -5.09 -6.09 -15.47
CA ARG A 128 -4.53 -7.43 -15.15
C ARG A 128 -3.01 -7.46 -15.04
N ALA A 129 -2.35 -6.31 -14.91
CA ALA A 129 -0.93 -6.27 -14.54
C ALA A 129 -0.74 -6.82 -13.11
N ASP A 130 0.30 -7.63 -12.90
CA ASP A 130 0.63 -8.22 -11.59
C ASP A 130 1.77 -7.46 -10.91
N ASP A 131 1.52 -6.18 -10.62
CA ASP A 131 2.43 -5.33 -9.85
C ASP A 131 1.85 -4.94 -8.48
N ARG A 132 2.70 -4.33 -7.63
CA ARG A 132 2.33 -3.92 -6.27
C ARG A 132 1.15 -2.93 -6.22
N TRP A 133 0.95 -2.09 -7.23
CA TRP A 133 -0.10 -1.07 -7.24
C TRP A 133 -1.44 -1.66 -7.67
N CYS A 134 -1.43 -2.58 -8.63
CA CYS A 134 -2.60 -3.38 -9.01
C CYS A 134 -3.04 -4.30 -7.86
N ARG A 135 -2.09 -4.90 -7.15
CA ARG A 135 -2.33 -5.68 -5.91
C ARG A 135 -2.91 -4.82 -4.78
N LEU A 136 -2.32 -3.65 -4.50
CA LEU A 136 -2.87 -2.71 -3.51
C LEU A 136 -4.26 -2.19 -3.92
N ALA A 137 -4.52 -1.99 -5.22
CA ALA A 137 -5.81 -1.58 -5.74
C ALA A 137 -6.90 -2.65 -5.53
N LEU A 138 -6.59 -3.95 -5.65
CA LEU A 138 -7.52 -5.03 -5.29
C LEU A 138 -7.99 -4.90 -3.84
N VAL A 139 -7.06 -4.71 -2.90
CA VAL A 139 -7.38 -4.58 -1.47
C VAL A 139 -8.18 -3.30 -1.19
N LYS A 140 -7.82 -2.15 -1.79
CA LYS A 140 -8.59 -0.90 -1.61
C LYS A 140 -9.97 -0.95 -2.28
N LEU A 141 -10.12 -1.67 -3.38
CA LEU A 141 -11.44 -1.93 -4.00
C LEU A 141 -12.34 -2.78 -3.09
N ALA A 142 -11.79 -3.85 -2.51
CA ALA A 142 -12.51 -4.68 -1.53
C ALA A 142 -12.98 -3.83 -0.33
N VAL A 143 -12.08 -3.06 0.28
CA VAL A 143 -12.40 -2.16 1.40
C VAL A 143 -13.52 -1.18 1.03
N LEU A 144 -13.43 -0.49 -0.12
CA LEU A 144 -14.44 0.51 -0.50
C LEU A 144 -15.83 -0.10 -0.77
N ARG A 145 -15.87 -1.24 -1.46
CA ARG A 145 -17.13 -1.97 -1.71
C ARG A 145 -17.82 -2.39 -0.41
N LEU A 146 -17.06 -2.80 0.61
CA LEU A 146 -17.58 -3.24 1.90
C LEU A 146 -17.84 -2.08 2.89
N THR A 147 -17.14 -0.96 2.77
CA THR A 147 -17.33 0.21 3.65
C THR A 147 -18.63 0.95 3.32
N GLY A 148 -18.99 1.06 2.03
CA GLY A 148 -20.24 1.69 1.60
C GLY A 148 -21.49 0.83 1.83
N SER A 149 -21.36 -0.50 1.73
CA SER A 149 -22.37 -1.46 2.16
C SER A 149 -21.70 -2.76 2.58
N ALA A 150 -22.08 -3.31 3.73
CA ALA A 150 -21.65 -4.63 4.21
C ALA A 150 -22.89 -5.51 4.46
N SER A 151 -23.67 -5.71 3.40
CA SER A 151 -24.72 -6.72 3.35
C SER A 151 -24.13 -8.06 2.86
N PRO A 152 -24.83 -9.20 3.03
CA PRO A 152 -24.34 -10.49 2.53
C PRO A 152 -24.01 -10.47 1.03
N GLU A 153 -24.76 -9.70 0.24
CA GLU A 153 -24.58 -9.56 -1.20
C GLU A 153 -23.31 -8.77 -1.57
N SER A 154 -22.96 -7.72 -0.82
CA SER A 154 -21.73 -6.95 -1.08
C SER A 154 -20.47 -7.71 -0.64
N ILE A 155 -20.58 -8.53 0.41
CA ILE A 155 -19.54 -9.49 0.83
C ILE A 155 -19.31 -10.53 -0.28
N ALA A 156 -20.38 -11.18 -0.75
CA ALA A 156 -20.30 -12.13 -1.87
C ALA A 156 -19.81 -11.49 -3.19
N ALA A 157 -20.07 -10.20 -3.42
CA ALA A 157 -19.55 -9.46 -4.58
C ALA A 157 -18.06 -9.06 -4.49
N VAL A 158 -17.41 -9.32 -3.33
CA VAL A 158 -15.98 -9.06 -3.09
C VAL A 158 -15.17 -10.35 -3.02
N GLU A 159 -15.74 -11.48 -2.60
CA GLU A 159 -15.08 -12.80 -2.60
C GLU A 159 -14.41 -13.17 -3.95
N PRO A 160 -14.99 -12.90 -5.15
CA PRO A 160 -14.33 -13.12 -6.44
C PRO A 160 -13.02 -12.34 -6.67
N LEU A 161 -12.70 -11.32 -5.86
CA LEU A 161 -11.41 -10.63 -5.94
C LEU A 161 -10.24 -11.50 -5.46
N LEU A 162 -10.50 -12.53 -4.64
CA LEU A 162 -9.48 -13.52 -4.24
C LEU A 162 -8.87 -14.23 -5.46
N ALA A 163 -9.69 -14.54 -6.47
CA ALA A 163 -9.27 -15.16 -7.73
C ALA A 163 -8.62 -14.17 -8.73
N ARG A 164 -8.43 -12.89 -8.35
CA ARG A 164 -7.78 -11.86 -9.20
C ARG A 164 -6.28 -11.74 -8.94
N THR A 165 -5.73 -12.45 -7.96
CA THR A 165 -4.31 -12.43 -7.59
C THR A 165 -3.83 -13.82 -7.18
N ALA A 166 -2.56 -14.12 -7.46
CA ALA A 166 -1.86 -15.31 -6.97
C ALA A 166 -0.85 -14.98 -5.84
N ASP A 167 -0.76 -13.69 -5.46
CA ASP A 167 0.17 -13.21 -4.43
C ASP A 167 -0.35 -13.50 -3.02
N PRO A 168 0.36 -14.29 -2.19
CA PRO A 168 -0.13 -14.69 -0.87
C PRO A 168 -0.42 -13.52 0.07
N VAL A 169 0.39 -12.45 0.00
CA VAL A 169 0.24 -11.23 0.82
C VAL A 169 -1.07 -10.52 0.47
N THR A 170 -1.35 -10.35 -0.83
CA THR A 170 -2.60 -9.75 -1.32
C THR A 170 -3.81 -10.65 -1.04
N GLN A 171 -3.69 -11.97 -1.18
CA GLN A 171 -4.76 -12.92 -0.83
C GLN A 171 -5.10 -12.84 0.66
N ARG A 172 -4.08 -12.89 1.54
CA ARG A 172 -4.24 -12.69 2.99
C ARG A 172 -4.97 -11.37 3.29
N ASP A 173 -4.53 -10.26 2.72
CA ASP A 173 -5.13 -8.94 3.00
C ASP A 173 -6.59 -8.86 2.54
N LEU A 174 -6.96 -9.53 1.44
CA LEU A 174 -8.35 -9.70 1.01
C LEU A 174 -9.16 -10.60 1.97
N HIS A 175 -8.60 -11.73 2.41
CA HIS A 175 -9.23 -12.61 3.40
C HIS A 175 -9.47 -11.88 4.73
N LEU A 176 -8.52 -11.05 5.19
CA LEU A 176 -8.64 -10.22 6.38
C LEU A 176 -9.81 -9.24 6.24
N VAL A 177 -9.81 -8.42 5.17
CA VAL A 177 -10.87 -7.43 4.90
C VAL A 177 -12.26 -8.07 4.84
N ILE A 178 -12.39 -9.25 4.23
CA ILE A 178 -13.66 -10.00 4.22
C ILE A 178 -14.04 -10.47 5.63
N SER A 179 -13.10 -11.08 6.37
CA SER A 179 -13.37 -11.62 7.71
C SER A 179 -13.72 -10.54 8.74
N GLU A 180 -13.05 -9.40 8.71
CA GLU A 180 -13.30 -8.27 9.62
C GLU A 180 -14.71 -7.70 9.41
N VAL A 181 -15.13 -7.53 8.15
CA VAL A 181 -16.47 -7.04 7.80
C VAL A 181 -17.55 -8.05 8.21
N ARG A 182 -17.33 -9.35 8.01
CA ARG A 182 -18.25 -10.41 8.47
C ARG A 182 -18.41 -10.35 10.00
N LEU A 183 -17.31 -10.29 10.74
CA LEU A 183 -17.32 -10.20 12.20
C LEU A 183 -17.97 -8.92 12.73
N HIS A 184 -17.69 -7.76 12.12
CA HIS A 184 -18.33 -6.49 12.46
C HIS A 184 -19.86 -6.52 12.27
N ARG A 185 -20.35 -7.33 11.33
CA ARG A 185 -21.78 -7.57 11.10
C ARG A 185 -22.39 -8.71 11.92
N GLY A 186 -21.61 -9.34 12.81
CA GLY A 186 -22.05 -10.50 13.60
C GLY A 186 -22.23 -11.78 12.78
N LEU A 187 -21.74 -11.83 11.53
CA LEU A 187 -21.77 -13.00 10.66
C LEU A 187 -20.67 -13.99 11.11
N VAL A 188 -20.98 -14.74 12.17
CA VAL A 188 -20.11 -15.77 12.74
C VAL A 188 -20.56 -17.13 12.19
N ASP A 189 -19.94 -17.54 11.09
CA ASP A 189 -20.19 -18.82 10.40
C ASP A 189 -18.89 -19.50 9.97
N ALA A 190 -18.99 -20.71 9.41
CA ALA A 190 -17.84 -21.48 8.94
C ALA A 190 -17.03 -20.77 7.84
N THR A 191 -17.67 -19.92 7.04
CA THR A 191 -17.01 -19.11 6.00
C THR A 191 -16.14 -18.03 6.66
N THR A 192 -16.65 -17.34 7.68
CA THR A 192 -15.86 -16.38 8.48
C THR A 192 -14.65 -17.05 9.13
N LEU A 193 -14.81 -18.27 9.66
CA LEU A 193 -13.67 -19.06 10.18
C LEU A 193 -12.67 -19.41 9.07
N SER A 194 -13.15 -19.80 7.88
CA SER A 194 -12.31 -20.14 6.73
C SER A 194 -11.46 -18.96 6.24
N HIS A 195 -12.01 -17.74 6.17
CA HIS A 195 -11.21 -16.56 5.81
C HIS A 195 -10.12 -16.24 6.84
N LEU A 196 -10.42 -16.36 8.14
CA LEU A 196 -9.41 -16.18 9.20
C LEU A 196 -8.29 -17.22 9.12
N GLN A 197 -8.62 -18.49 8.85
CA GLN A 197 -7.64 -19.57 8.68
C GLN A 197 -6.75 -19.33 7.45
N ALA A 198 -7.33 -18.97 6.31
CA ALA A 198 -6.59 -18.68 5.08
C ALA A 198 -5.62 -17.48 5.25
N ALA A 199 -6.00 -16.46 6.02
CA ALA A 199 -5.09 -15.36 6.37
C ALA A 199 -4.00 -15.77 7.39
N LEU A 200 -4.34 -16.65 8.35
CA LEU A 200 -3.42 -17.11 9.40
C LEU A 200 -2.35 -18.09 8.90
N ASP A 201 -2.64 -18.84 7.84
CA ASP A 201 -1.74 -19.85 7.29
C ASP A 201 -0.80 -19.28 6.19
N GLU A 202 -0.78 -17.94 6.00
CA GLU A 202 0.18 -17.23 5.14
C GLU A 202 1.61 -17.23 5.78
N PRO A 203 2.67 -17.69 5.08
CA PRO A 203 3.97 -17.95 5.72
C PRO A 203 4.68 -16.72 6.31
N THR A 204 4.61 -15.57 5.63
CA THR A 204 5.29 -14.30 5.97
C THR A 204 4.49 -13.42 6.94
N LEU A 205 3.33 -13.90 7.39
CA LEU A 205 2.42 -13.23 8.32
C LEU A 205 3.16 -12.67 9.55
N PRO A 206 3.14 -11.33 9.76
CA PRO A 206 3.83 -10.67 10.87
C PRO A 206 3.47 -11.23 12.25
N ALA A 207 4.42 -11.20 13.18
CA ALA A 207 4.29 -11.82 14.50
C ALA A 207 3.05 -11.35 15.27
N ASP A 208 2.83 -10.04 15.38
CA ASP A 208 1.71 -9.49 16.14
C ASP A 208 0.36 -9.85 15.49
N LEU A 209 0.26 -9.74 14.16
CA LEU A 209 -0.95 -10.11 13.42
C LEU A 209 -1.24 -11.63 13.51
N ARG A 210 -0.21 -12.47 13.54
CA ARG A 210 -0.32 -13.91 13.79
C ARG A 210 -0.84 -14.20 15.20
N ALA A 211 -0.33 -13.48 16.21
CA ALA A 211 -0.80 -13.57 17.59
C ALA A 211 -2.29 -13.22 17.70
N ASP A 212 -2.71 -12.14 17.02
CA ASP A 212 -4.10 -11.68 16.97
C ASP A 212 -5.01 -12.69 16.25
N LEU A 213 -4.62 -13.16 15.07
CA LEU A 213 -5.42 -14.12 14.28
C LEU A 213 -5.55 -15.49 14.96
N LEU A 214 -4.54 -15.96 15.71
CA LEU A 214 -4.66 -17.19 16.50
C LEU A 214 -5.78 -17.08 17.55
N ILE A 215 -5.83 -15.96 18.27
CA ILE A 215 -6.88 -15.68 19.26
C ILE A 215 -8.25 -15.51 18.57
N GLN A 216 -8.31 -14.76 17.48
CA GLN A 216 -9.56 -14.48 16.77
C GLN A 216 -10.15 -15.75 16.14
N THR A 217 -9.33 -16.58 15.51
CA THR A 217 -9.70 -17.91 14.97
C THR A 217 -10.23 -18.81 16.09
N ALA A 218 -9.59 -18.84 17.25
CA ALA A 218 -10.03 -19.66 18.38
C ALA A 218 -11.37 -19.20 18.97
N ARG A 219 -11.59 -17.88 19.09
CA ARG A 219 -12.85 -17.30 19.56
C ARG A 219 -14.01 -17.58 18.60
N VAL A 220 -13.78 -17.45 17.29
CA VAL A 220 -14.77 -17.79 16.26
C VAL A 220 -15.08 -19.29 16.28
N ALA A 221 -14.08 -20.16 16.37
CA ALA A 221 -14.28 -21.60 16.48
C ALA A 221 -15.15 -21.98 17.69
N LEU A 222 -14.93 -21.36 18.86
CA LEU A 222 -15.80 -21.55 20.03
C LEU A 222 -17.25 -21.12 19.80
N GLN A 223 -17.48 -19.97 19.15
CA GLN A 223 -18.83 -19.52 18.82
C GLN A 223 -19.55 -20.44 17.82
N LEU A 224 -18.81 -21.23 17.05
CA LEU A 224 -19.33 -22.25 16.12
C LEU A 224 -19.45 -23.66 16.74
N GLY A 225 -19.11 -23.82 18.02
CA GLY A 225 -19.14 -25.12 18.69
C GLY A 225 -17.95 -26.04 18.34
N ASP A 226 -16.84 -25.49 17.84
CA ASP A 226 -15.59 -26.21 17.57
C ASP A 226 -14.50 -25.89 18.64
N PRO A 227 -14.54 -26.55 19.81
CA PRO A 227 -13.51 -26.42 20.82
C PRO A 227 -12.17 -27.07 20.42
N ALA A 228 -12.15 -27.93 19.38
CA ALA A 228 -10.94 -28.62 18.94
C ALA A 228 -10.02 -27.68 18.15
N THR A 229 -10.57 -26.93 17.19
CA THR A 229 -9.84 -25.83 16.51
C THR A 229 -9.45 -24.76 17.52
N ALA A 230 -10.34 -24.39 18.46
CA ALA A 230 -10.02 -23.40 19.48
C ALA A 230 -8.84 -23.79 20.36
N ARG A 231 -8.83 -25.04 20.85
CA ARG A 231 -7.70 -25.64 21.59
C ARG A 231 -6.40 -25.54 20.79
N ALA A 232 -6.39 -26.05 19.56
CA ALA A 232 -5.18 -26.09 18.73
C ALA A 232 -4.61 -24.68 18.44
N ARG A 233 -5.47 -23.67 18.25
CA ARG A 233 -5.03 -22.29 17.98
C ARG A 233 -4.57 -21.56 19.26
N TYR A 234 -5.18 -21.81 20.43
CA TYR A 234 -4.68 -21.32 21.72
C TYR A 234 -3.37 -21.99 22.18
N GLU A 235 -3.23 -23.31 22.01
CA GLU A 235 -1.97 -24.03 22.28
C GLU A 235 -0.84 -23.56 21.35
N ARG A 236 -1.16 -23.28 20.07
CA ARG A 236 -0.24 -22.65 19.12
C ARG A 236 0.16 -21.23 19.55
N PHE A 237 -0.78 -20.42 20.03
CA PHE A 237 -0.49 -19.09 20.59
C PHE A 237 0.47 -19.17 21.78
N ILE A 238 0.19 -20.02 22.78
CA ILE A 238 1.01 -20.17 23.98
C ILE A 238 2.45 -20.60 23.64
N ARG A 239 2.62 -21.43 22.61
CA ARG A 239 3.92 -21.89 22.12
C ARG A 239 4.70 -20.84 21.33
N GLU A 240 4.04 -20.10 20.42
CA GLU A 240 4.70 -19.10 19.57
C GLU A 240 4.90 -17.74 20.29
N PHE A 241 4.07 -17.41 21.29
CA PHE A 241 4.04 -16.09 21.96
C PHE A 241 4.16 -16.15 23.50
N PRO A 242 5.16 -16.85 24.08
CA PRO A 242 5.30 -17.06 25.53
C PRO A 242 5.66 -15.80 26.36
N LYS A 243 5.67 -14.62 25.73
CA LYS A 243 5.89 -13.30 26.37
C LYS A 243 4.79 -12.27 26.05
N ASP A 244 3.75 -12.64 25.30
CA ASP A 244 2.63 -11.73 25.04
C ASP A 244 1.83 -11.49 26.33
N ARG A 245 1.49 -10.23 26.60
CA ARG A 245 0.68 -9.78 27.75
C ARG A 245 -0.64 -10.53 27.93
N ARG A 246 -1.18 -11.14 26.86
CA ARG A 246 -2.44 -11.90 26.83
C ARG A 246 -2.30 -13.35 27.30
N LEU A 247 -1.07 -13.85 27.46
CA LEU A 247 -0.79 -15.27 27.72
C LEU A 247 -1.62 -15.86 28.87
N TYR A 248 -1.73 -15.14 29.99
CA TYR A 248 -2.55 -15.55 31.14
C TYR A 248 -4.03 -15.72 30.77
N THR A 249 -4.62 -14.75 30.08
CA THR A 249 -6.03 -14.81 29.62
C THR A 249 -6.25 -15.97 28.65
N ILE A 250 -5.28 -16.25 27.77
CA ILE A 250 -5.35 -17.39 26.83
C ILE A 250 -5.19 -18.73 27.55
N GLN A 251 -4.34 -18.82 28.58
CA GLN A 251 -4.24 -20.01 29.43
C GLN A 251 -5.55 -20.26 30.21
N GLN A 252 -6.19 -19.22 30.74
CA GLN A 252 -7.49 -19.35 31.40
C GLN A 252 -8.60 -19.74 30.42
N ALA A 253 -8.62 -19.18 29.20
CA ALA A 253 -9.56 -19.56 28.14
C ALA A 253 -9.33 -21.00 27.63
N LEU A 254 -8.09 -21.48 27.62
CA LEU A 254 -7.72 -22.85 27.28
C LEU A 254 -8.17 -23.85 28.37
N ALA A 255 -8.04 -23.49 29.64
CA ALA A 255 -8.41 -24.33 30.78
C ALA A 255 -9.93 -24.59 30.84
N HIS A 256 -10.74 -23.57 30.58
CA HIS A 256 -12.21 -23.64 30.65
C HIS A 256 -12.87 -23.92 29.27
N LEU A 257 -12.17 -24.59 28.34
CA LEU A 257 -12.71 -24.91 27.01
C LEU A 257 -13.92 -25.85 27.07
N GLY A 258 -15.11 -25.30 26.84
CA GLY A 258 -16.38 -26.03 26.89
C GLY A 258 -17.17 -25.82 28.19
N GLU A 259 -16.61 -25.08 29.15
CA GLU A 259 -17.28 -24.68 30.38
C GLU A 259 -17.61 -23.17 30.35
N PRO A 260 -18.63 -22.70 31.08
CA PRO A 260 -18.86 -21.27 31.25
C PRO A 260 -17.69 -20.64 32.00
N PHE A 261 -17.09 -19.59 31.42
CA PHE A 261 -15.97 -18.88 32.02
C PHE A 261 -16.38 -18.31 33.40
N PRO A 262 -15.61 -18.55 34.48
CA PRO A 262 -15.92 -18.01 35.81
C PRO A 262 -15.86 -16.47 35.83
N PRO A 263 -16.66 -15.81 36.69
CA PRO A 263 -16.80 -14.35 36.72
C PRO A 263 -15.54 -13.60 37.19
#